data_AF-A0A803NLA8-F1
#
_entry.id   AF-A0A803NLA8-F1
#
_cell.length_a   1.000
_cell.length_b   1.000
_cell.length_c   1.000
_cell.angle_alpha   90.00
_cell.angle_beta   90.00
_cell.angle_gamma   90.00
#
_symmetry.space_group_name_H-M   'P 1'
#
loop_
_entity.id
_entity.type
_entity.pdbx_description
1 polymer ?
#
loop_
_entity_poly.entity_id
_entity_poly.type
_entity_poly.pdbx_seq_one_letter_code
_entity_poly.pdbx_strand_id
1 'polypeptide(L)'
;MSPWSSMYHADAIYLVDAIQGGEMLIKACKPALESSYITKVIHDCKRDSEALYFQFGIKLNNVVDTQIAYSLIEEQEGRARSSDDYISFVGLLADPRYCGISYLEKEEVRVLLRQDPKFWTYRPLSELMVRAAADDVRFLLYIYHKMMAKLNERTLWYLQFRGALYCRCYCVNDNNYADWPSLPPVPDNLIVEGKAPEEEILSVLDVPPGKMGCIIGRRGATILLIKESCNAEILIGGSRGPPDKVFIIGAVKEVRKAEAMLRGRMLDL
;
A
#
# COMPACT_ATOMS: atom_id res chain seq x y z
N MET A 1 8.63 30.98 -35.19
CA MET A 1 9.38 30.54 -34.00
C MET A 1 8.44 30.60 -32.81
N SER A 2 7.95 29.45 -32.35
CA SER A 2 7.08 29.37 -31.17
C SER A 2 7.95 29.38 -29.91
N PRO A 3 7.72 30.27 -28.93
CA PRO A 3 8.42 30.22 -27.66
C PRO A 3 7.73 29.15 -26.81
N TRP A 4 8.32 27.96 -26.79
CA TRP A 4 7.95 26.96 -25.80
C TRP A 4 8.33 27.52 -24.43
N SER A 5 7.30 27.86 -23.64
CA SER A 5 7.44 28.06 -22.20
C SER A 5 7.88 26.71 -21.62
N SER A 6 9.16 26.60 -21.26
CA SER A 6 9.61 25.55 -20.36
C SER A 6 9.03 25.89 -18.99
N MET A 7 7.90 25.27 -18.66
CA MET A 7 7.30 25.37 -17.33
C MET A 7 8.12 24.50 -16.39
N TYR A 8 9.24 25.03 -15.91
CA TYR A 8 9.96 24.46 -14.77
C TYR A 8 9.09 24.65 -13.53
N HIS A 9 8.45 23.58 -13.06
CA HIS A 9 7.89 23.57 -11.72
C HIS A 9 9.02 23.37 -10.72
N ALA A 10 9.18 24.33 -9.81
CA ALA A 10 9.97 24.09 -8.60
C ALA A 10 9.31 22.96 -7.80
N ASP A 11 10.12 22.10 -7.18
CA ASP A 11 9.61 21.07 -6.28
C ASP A 11 8.82 21.75 -5.15
N ALA A 12 7.52 21.46 -5.09
CA ALA A 12 6.60 22.05 -4.12
C ALA A 12 5.79 20.96 -3.42
N ILE A 13 5.52 21.19 -2.14
CA ILE A 13 4.64 20.33 -1.34
C ILE A 13 3.33 21.09 -1.13
N TYR A 14 2.23 20.44 -1.46
CA TYR A 14 0.88 20.97 -1.29
C TYR A 14 0.16 20.20 -0.18
N LEU A 15 -0.45 20.92 0.75
CA LEU A 15 -1.39 20.37 1.71
C LEU A 15 -2.81 20.65 1.25
N VAL A 16 -3.57 19.58 1.01
CA VAL A 16 -4.95 19.67 0.53
C VAL A 16 -5.89 19.39 1.71
N ASP A 17 -6.63 20.41 2.15
CA ASP A 17 -7.53 20.29 3.31
C ASP A 17 -8.87 19.67 2.90
N ALA A 18 -9.02 18.37 3.13
CA ALA A 18 -10.26 17.63 2.85
C ALA A 18 -11.45 18.09 3.72
N ILE A 19 -11.22 18.72 4.87
CA ILE A 19 -12.28 19.15 5.80
C ILE A 19 -12.80 20.53 5.40
N GLN A 20 -11.92 21.53 5.28
CA GLN A 20 -12.34 22.89 4.92
C GLN A 20 -12.62 23.03 3.41
N GLY A 21 -11.83 22.37 2.56
CA GLY A 21 -12.02 22.40 1.10
C GLY A 21 -13.12 21.44 0.61
N GLY A 22 -13.47 20.45 1.44
CA GLY A 22 -14.54 19.49 1.18
C GLY A 22 -14.31 18.62 -0.06
N GLU A 23 -15.39 17.95 -0.48
CA GLU A 23 -15.39 16.99 -1.58
C GLU A 23 -14.95 17.60 -2.92
N MET A 24 -15.32 18.86 -3.20
CA MET A 24 -14.96 19.54 -4.44
C MET A 24 -13.45 19.64 -4.62
N LEU A 25 -12.73 20.04 -3.56
CA LEU A 25 -11.28 20.20 -3.61
C LEU A 25 -10.59 18.85 -3.84
N ILE A 26 -11.01 17.81 -3.13
CA ILE A 26 -10.41 16.47 -3.29
C ILE A 26 -10.71 15.89 -4.68
N LYS A 27 -11.93 16.09 -5.19
CA LYS A 27 -12.30 15.66 -6.55
C LYS A 27 -11.55 16.44 -7.64
N ALA A 28 -11.05 17.64 -7.38
CA ALA A 28 -10.18 18.34 -8.33
C ALA A 28 -8.84 17.59 -8.54
N CYS A 29 -8.38 16.80 -7.57
CA CYS A 29 -7.20 15.94 -7.70
C CYS A 29 -7.49 14.62 -8.44
N LYS A 30 -8.76 14.22 -8.60
CA LYS A 30 -9.17 12.93 -9.19
C LYS A 30 -8.52 12.64 -10.55
N PRO A 31 -8.47 13.57 -11.52
CA PRO A 31 -7.83 13.30 -12.81
C PRO A 31 -6.37 12.88 -12.69
N ALA A 32 -5.61 13.45 -11.75
CA ALA A 32 -4.22 13.08 -11.52
C ALA A 32 -4.09 11.74 -10.78
N LEU A 33 -4.92 11.53 -9.76
CA LEU A 33 -4.93 10.32 -8.93
C LEU A 33 -5.33 9.06 -9.73
N GLU A 34 -6.27 9.16 -10.67
CA GLU A 34 -6.73 8.05 -11.51
C GLU A 34 -5.92 7.89 -12.83
N SER A 35 -5.09 8.88 -13.18
CA SER A 35 -4.32 8.87 -14.43
C SER A 35 -3.36 7.68 -14.52
N SER A 36 -3.32 7.02 -15.68
CA SER A 36 -2.32 6.01 -16.03
C SER A 36 -0.96 6.62 -16.44
N TYR A 37 -0.90 7.93 -16.69
CA TYR A 37 0.30 8.63 -17.17
C TYR A 37 1.06 9.36 -16.07
N ILE A 38 0.40 9.60 -14.93
CA ILE A 38 1.01 10.24 -13.77
C ILE A 38 1.32 9.15 -12.74
N THR A 39 2.58 9.01 -12.35
CA THR A 39 2.99 8.05 -11.32
C THR A 39 2.73 8.62 -9.94
N LYS A 40 2.06 7.86 -9.08
CA LYS A 40 1.87 8.23 -7.66
C LYS A 40 2.83 7.41 -6.82
N VAL A 41 3.81 8.07 -6.21
CA VAL A 41 4.73 7.42 -5.27
C VAL A 41 4.11 7.50 -3.87
N ILE A 42 3.82 6.34 -3.28
CA ILE A 42 3.18 6.23 -1.96
C ILE A 42 3.93 5.19 -1.13
N HIS A 43 3.81 5.23 0.19
CA HIS A 43 4.31 4.17 1.07
C HIS A 43 3.12 3.47 1.73
N ASP A 44 2.91 2.18 1.41
CA ASP A 44 1.77 1.39 1.90
C ASP A 44 0.39 2.01 1.57
N CYS A 45 0.07 2.08 0.28
CA CYS A 45 -1.08 2.80 -0.26
C CYS A 45 -2.47 2.22 0.07
N LYS A 46 -2.57 1.06 0.73
CA LYS A 46 -3.84 0.32 0.91
C LYS A 46 -4.93 1.16 1.59
N ARG A 47 -4.57 1.85 2.68
CA ARG A 47 -5.50 2.69 3.46
C ARG A 47 -5.80 4.02 2.78
N ASP A 48 -4.82 4.60 2.09
CA ASP A 48 -5.03 5.82 1.31
C ASP A 48 -6.04 5.56 0.18
N SER A 49 -5.88 4.42 -0.51
CA SER A 49 -6.80 3.99 -1.57
C SER A 49 -8.21 3.76 -1.04
N GLU A 50 -8.37 3.06 0.09
CA GLU A 50 -9.66 2.83 0.73
C GLU A 50 -10.37 4.15 1.10
N ALA A 51 -9.64 5.08 1.71
CA ALA A 51 -10.18 6.38 2.08
C ALA A 51 -10.63 7.17 0.85
N LEU A 52 -9.78 7.24 -0.19
CA LEU A 52 -10.08 7.92 -1.45
C LEU A 52 -11.28 7.29 -2.18
N TYR A 53 -11.36 5.98 -2.17
CA TYR A 53 -12.43 5.22 -2.83
C TYR A 53 -13.78 5.43 -2.13
N PHE A 54 -13.88 5.18 -0.83
CA PHE A 54 -15.17 5.25 -0.14
C PHE A 54 -15.63 6.67 0.17
N GLN A 55 -14.72 7.62 0.41
CA GLN A 55 -15.11 9.00 0.74
C GLN A 55 -15.33 9.86 -0.50
N PHE A 56 -14.62 9.59 -1.60
CA PHE A 56 -14.61 10.49 -2.77
C PHE A 56 -14.85 9.78 -4.11
N GLY A 57 -14.98 8.44 -4.12
CA GLY A 57 -15.14 7.65 -5.33
C GLY A 57 -13.91 7.70 -6.24
N ILE A 58 -12.71 7.86 -5.67
CA ILE A 58 -11.45 7.97 -6.43
C ILE A 58 -10.73 6.61 -6.41
N LYS A 59 -10.34 6.12 -7.59
CA LYS A 59 -9.58 4.87 -7.74
C LYS A 59 -8.11 5.16 -8.03
N LEU A 60 -7.26 5.01 -7.02
CA LEU A 60 -5.81 5.16 -7.23
C LEU A 60 -5.33 4.19 -8.33
N ASN A 61 -4.54 4.72 -9.25
CA ASN A 61 -4.02 3.99 -10.41
C ASN A 61 -2.55 4.35 -10.63
N ASN A 62 -1.75 3.52 -11.29
CA ASN A 62 -0.32 3.81 -11.56
C ASN A 62 0.46 4.23 -10.28
N VAL A 63 0.29 3.45 -9.22
CA VAL A 63 0.96 3.65 -7.93
C VAL A 63 2.28 2.89 -7.92
N VAL A 64 3.34 3.57 -7.49
CA VAL A 64 4.61 2.97 -7.06
C VAL A 64 4.63 2.98 -5.54
N ASP A 65 4.43 1.81 -4.95
CA ASP A 65 4.46 1.63 -3.51
C ASP A 65 5.89 1.33 -3.03
N THR A 66 6.46 2.23 -2.25
CA THR A 66 7.85 2.12 -1.76
C THR A 66 8.04 0.97 -0.77
N GLN A 67 7.00 0.51 -0.07
CA GLN A 67 7.09 -0.66 0.80
C GLN A 67 7.20 -1.94 -0.04
N ILE A 68 6.39 -2.06 -1.11
CA ILE A 68 6.49 -3.17 -2.07
C ILE A 68 7.87 -3.17 -2.75
N ALA A 69 8.32 -2.00 -3.22
CA ALA A 69 9.61 -1.85 -3.88
C ALA A 69 10.77 -2.28 -2.96
N TYR A 70 10.73 -1.92 -1.68
CA TYR A 70 11.71 -2.36 -0.70
C TYR A 70 11.74 -3.90 -0.59
N SER A 71 10.59 -4.54 -0.36
CA SER A 71 10.52 -6.00 -0.23
C SER A 71 11.01 -6.73 -1.49
N LEU A 72 10.72 -6.19 -2.67
CA LEU A 72 11.22 -6.72 -3.95
C LEU A 72 12.74 -6.60 -4.07
N ILE A 73 13.33 -5.49 -3.64
CA ILE A 73 14.79 -5.30 -3.65
C ILE A 73 15.46 -6.29 -2.70
N GLU A 74 14.92 -6.50 -1.50
CA GLU A 74 15.45 -7.46 -0.54
C GLU A 74 15.40 -8.91 -1.08
N GLU A 75 14.30 -9.26 -1.75
CA GLU A 75 14.13 -10.57 -2.41
C GLU A 75 15.16 -10.78 -3.53
N GLN A 76 15.42 -9.76 -4.37
CA GLN A 76 16.49 -9.81 -5.38
C GLN A 76 17.88 -9.98 -4.77
N GLU A 77 18.12 -9.39 -3.60
CA GLU A 77 19.39 -9.51 -2.86
C GLU A 77 19.49 -10.84 -2.10
N GLY A 78 18.51 -11.75 -2.26
CA GLY A 78 18.53 -13.10 -1.72
C GLY A 78 18.07 -13.22 -0.27
N ARG A 79 17.46 -12.17 0.30
CA ARG A 79 16.87 -12.25 1.63
C ARG A 79 15.55 -13.02 1.57
N ALA A 80 15.36 -13.93 2.51
CA ALA A 80 14.12 -14.69 2.62
C ALA A 80 12.97 -13.75 2.96
N ARG A 81 11.82 -13.97 2.31
CA ARG A 81 10.56 -13.33 2.69
C ARG A 81 10.18 -13.74 4.10
N SER A 82 10.05 -12.75 4.98
CA SER A 82 9.39 -12.88 6.28
C SER A 82 8.00 -12.24 6.16
N SER A 83 6.96 -12.96 6.59
CA SER A 83 5.55 -12.56 6.43
C SER A 83 5.10 -11.42 7.37
N ASP A 84 6.00 -10.92 8.21
CA ASP A 84 5.78 -9.81 9.15
C ASP A 84 6.84 -8.69 9.04
N ASP A 85 7.75 -8.74 8.05
CA ASP A 85 8.88 -7.80 7.93
C ASP A 85 8.57 -6.59 7.02
N TYR A 86 7.40 -5.97 7.22
CA TYR A 86 7.07 -4.76 6.49
C TYR A 86 7.91 -3.61 7.03
N ILE A 87 8.75 -3.03 6.17
CA ILE A 87 9.46 -1.82 6.54
C ILE A 87 8.47 -0.67 6.72
N SER A 88 8.51 -0.04 7.90
CA SER A 88 7.77 1.20 8.12
C SER A 88 8.42 2.37 7.37
N PHE A 89 7.67 3.42 7.06
CA PHE A 89 8.25 4.58 6.37
C PHE A 89 9.43 5.21 7.13
N VAL A 90 9.38 5.23 8.47
CA VAL A 90 10.51 5.71 9.29
C VAL A 90 11.71 4.77 9.22
N GLY A 91 11.48 3.45 9.21
CA GLY A 91 12.53 2.47 8.96
C GLY A 91 13.18 2.66 7.60
N LEU A 92 12.37 2.95 6.57
CA LEU A 92 12.85 3.21 5.21
C LEU A 92 13.70 4.48 5.13
N LEU A 93 13.31 5.55 5.83
CA LEU A 93 14.11 6.77 5.94
C LEU A 93 15.44 6.53 6.67
N ALA A 94 15.43 5.69 7.71
CA ALA A 94 16.62 5.38 8.48
C ALA A 94 17.60 4.47 7.72
N ASP A 95 17.14 3.71 6.72
CA ASP A 95 18.00 2.82 5.95
C ASP A 95 19.06 3.63 5.15
N PRO A 96 20.36 3.37 5.36
CA PRO A 96 21.45 4.14 4.76
C PRO A 96 21.56 3.97 3.24
N ARG A 97 20.92 2.96 2.65
CA ARG A 97 20.86 2.78 1.19
C ARG A 97 19.98 3.83 0.52
N TYR A 98 19.10 4.47 1.28
CA TYR A 98 18.17 5.49 0.80
C TYR A 98 18.52 6.84 1.43
N CYS A 99 17.91 7.19 2.56
CA CYS A 99 18.10 8.51 3.19
C CYS A 99 19.14 8.50 4.31
N GLY A 100 19.25 7.42 5.09
CA GLY A 100 20.12 7.37 6.27
C GLY A 100 19.77 8.39 7.36
N ILE A 101 18.51 8.84 7.41
CA ILE A 101 18.03 9.86 8.35
C ILE A 101 17.26 9.17 9.46
N SER A 102 17.79 9.23 10.69
CA SER A 102 17.05 8.82 11.88
C SER A 102 16.07 9.92 12.26
N TYR A 103 14.77 9.60 12.19
CA TYR A 103 13.70 10.58 12.40
C TYR A 103 13.11 10.50 13.81
N LEU A 104 13.92 10.80 14.83
CA LEU A 104 13.51 10.74 16.24
C LEU A 104 12.30 11.65 16.53
N GLU A 105 12.25 12.84 15.92
CA GLU A 105 11.17 13.83 16.10
C GLU A 105 9.78 13.31 15.62
N LYS A 106 9.74 12.37 14.67
CA LYS A 106 8.46 11.83 14.16
C LYS A 106 7.87 10.80 15.11
N GLU A 107 8.67 10.20 15.98
CA GLU A 107 8.12 9.31 17.01
C GLU A 107 7.33 10.10 18.05
N GLU A 108 7.79 11.29 18.44
CA GLU A 108 7.05 12.20 19.33
C GLU A 108 5.72 12.65 18.72
N VAL A 109 5.74 13.06 17.45
CA VAL A 109 4.51 13.42 16.72
C VAL A 109 3.57 12.22 16.61
N ARG A 110 4.08 11.01 16.33
CA ARG A 110 3.27 9.78 16.28
C ARG A 110 2.64 9.44 17.62
N VAL A 111 3.33 9.69 18.73
CA VAL A 111 2.75 9.51 20.07
C VAL A 111 1.58 10.46 20.27
N LEU A 112 1.73 11.74 19.91
CA LEU A 112 0.65 12.73 19.98
C LEU A 112 -0.54 12.33 19.08
N LEU A 113 -0.27 11.86 17.85
CA LEU A 113 -1.29 11.35 16.93
C LEU A 113 -2.10 10.19 17.50
N ARG A 114 -1.46 9.28 18.25
CA ARG A 114 -2.14 8.14 18.87
C ARG A 114 -2.96 8.54 20.09
N GLN A 115 -2.58 9.60 20.78
CA GLN A 115 -3.26 10.07 21.99
C GLN A 115 -4.52 10.88 21.67
N ASP A 116 -4.53 11.62 20.55
CA ASP A 116 -5.66 12.43 20.15
C ASP A 116 -6.27 11.99 18.81
N PRO A 117 -7.36 11.21 18.82
CA PRO A 117 -8.08 10.82 17.60
C PRO A 117 -8.61 11.99 16.77
N LYS A 118 -8.73 13.19 17.35
CA LYS A 118 -9.22 14.41 16.68
C LYS A 118 -8.08 15.29 16.17
N PHE A 119 -6.82 14.90 16.33
CA PHE A 119 -5.66 15.71 15.99
C PHE A 119 -5.78 16.42 14.62
N TRP A 120 -6.09 15.67 13.55
CA TRP A 120 -6.21 16.21 12.19
C TRP A 120 -7.47 17.05 11.92
N THR A 121 -8.38 17.17 12.88
CA THR A 121 -9.62 17.94 12.75
C THR A 121 -9.49 19.40 13.21
N TYR A 122 -8.48 19.73 14.02
CA TYR A 122 -8.30 21.08 14.54
C TYR A 122 -7.85 22.07 13.46
N ARG A 123 -8.34 23.32 13.57
CA ARG A 123 -8.02 24.41 12.63
C ARG A 123 -7.76 25.74 13.36
N PRO A 124 -6.86 26.59 12.83
CA PRO A 124 -5.95 26.33 11.69
C PRO A 124 -4.95 25.21 12.01
N LEU A 125 -4.34 24.61 11.00
CA LEU A 125 -3.29 23.61 11.22
C LEU A 125 -2.12 24.26 11.96
N SER A 126 -1.62 23.63 13.01
CA SER A 126 -0.41 24.10 13.70
C SER A 126 0.83 23.85 12.83
N GLU A 127 1.93 24.55 13.11
CA GLU A 127 3.20 24.35 12.40
C GLU A 127 3.67 22.88 12.50
N LEU A 128 3.45 22.25 13.65
CA LEU A 128 3.74 20.83 13.87
C LEU A 128 2.95 19.93 12.91
N MET A 129 1.66 20.20 12.73
CA MET A 129 0.79 19.42 11.82
C MET A 129 1.23 19.58 10.36
N VAL A 130 1.55 20.82 9.95
CA VAL A 130 2.04 21.13 8.60
C VAL A 130 3.35 20.40 8.33
N ARG A 131 4.30 20.47 9.26
CA ARG A 131 5.60 19.79 9.16
C ARG A 131 5.43 18.27 9.09
N ALA A 132 4.62 17.70 9.98
CA ALA A 132 4.35 16.27 10.02
C ALA A 132 3.78 15.76 8.69
N ALA A 133 2.78 16.45 8.11
CA ALA A 133 2.19 16.09 6.83
C ALA A 133 3.19 16.23 5.67
N ALA A 134 4.02 17.28 5.66
CA ALA A 134 5.06 17.45 4.65
C ALA A 134 6.16 16.38 4.75
N ASP A 135 6.53 15.97 5.96
CA ASP A 135 7.54 14.94 6.22
C ASP A 135 7.13 13.55 5.77
N ASP A 136 5.82 13.29 5.63
CA ASP A 136 5.30 12.03 5.08
C ASP A 136 5.52 11.89 3.56
N VAL A 137 5.81 12.99 2.85
CA VAL A 137 5.92 12.96 1.38
C VAL A 137 7.25 13.48 0.83
N ARG A 138 7.93 14.41 1.53
CA ARG A 138 9.08 15.15 0.97
C ARG A 138 10.24 14.28 0.49
N PHE A 139 10.39 13.09 1.04
CA PHE A 139 11.47 12.16 0.69
C PHE A 139 11.07 11.09 -0.32
N LEU A 140 9.77 10.94 -0.63
CA LEU A 140 9.28 9.83 -1.46
C LEU A 140 9.88 9.85 -2.86
N LEU A 141 10.01 11.02 -3.49
CA LEU A 141 10.59 11.13 -4.83
C LEU A 141 12.07 10.73 -4.86
N TYR A 142 12.84 11.16 -3.86
CA TYR A 142 14.24 10.77 -3.74
C TYR A 142 14.39 9.25 -3.53
N ILE A 143 13.59 8.66 -2.63
CA ILE A 143 13.55 7.22 -2.38
C ILE A 143 13.16 6.46 -3.65
N TYR A 144 12.14 6.95 -4.36
CA TYR A 144 11.68 6.39 -5.62
C TYR A 144 12.82 6.27 -6.63
N HIS A 145 13.56 7.35 -6.89
CA HIS A 145 14.68 7.30 -7.84
C HIS A 145 15.77 6.30 -7.43
N LYS A 146 16.07 6.21 -6.13
CA LYS A 146 17.03 5.23 -5.60
C LYS A 146 16.54 3.78 -5.77
N MET A 147 15.26 3.52 -5.53
CA MET A 147 14.66 2.20 -5.68
C MET A 147 14.56 1.78 -7.15
N MET A 148 14.16 2.69 -8.05
CA MET A 148 14.02 2.38 -9.47
C MET A 148 15.35 2.00 -10.11
N ALA A 149 16.47 2.56 -9.64
CA ALA A 149 17.80 2.19 -10.09
C ALA A 149 18.25 0.77 -9.64
N LYS A 150 17.54 0.15 -8.70
CA LYS A 150 17.88 -1.18 -8.13
C LYS A 150 16.99 -2.31 -8.64
N LEU A 151 15.80 -2.00 -9.14
CA LEU A 151 14.85 -3.00 -9.62
C LEU A 151 15.22 -3.46 -11.03
N ASN A 152 15.15 -4.76 -11.26
CA ASN A 152 15.22 -5.31 -12.61
C ASN A 152 13.83 -5.30 -13.27
N GLU A 153 13.77 -5.66 -14.54
CA GLU A 153 12.53 -5.63 -15.32
C GLU A 153 11.41 -6.49 -14.73
N ARG A 154 11.75 -7.69 -14.22
CA ARG A 154 10.79 -8.60 -13.58
C ARG A 154 10.20 -7.98 -12.32
N THR A 155 11.02 -7.38 -11.47
CA THR A 155 10.52 -6.78 -10.22
C THR A 155 9.87 -5.43 -10.43
N LEU A 156 10.23 -4.67 -11.46
CA LEU A 156 9.48 -3.49 -11.90
C LEU A 156 8.04 -3.87 -12.28
N TRP A 157 7.86 -4.98 -13.01
CA TRP A 157 6.52 -5.49 -13.29
C TRP A 157 5.78 -5.90 -12.02
N TYR A 158 6.40 -6.68 -11.13
CA TYR A 158 5.77 -7.06 -9.86
C TYR A 158 5.41 -5.84 -9.00
N LEU A 159 6.22 -4.78 -9.03
CA LEU A 159 5.93 -3.54 -8.32
C LEU A 159 4.64 -2.90 -8.82
N GLN A 160 4.49 -2.76 -10.14
CA GLN A 160 3.26 -2.22 -10.74
C GLN A 160 2.05 -3.14 -10.48
N PHE A 161 2.24 -4.45 -10.66
CA PHE A 161 1.19 -5.44 -10.48
C PHE A 161 0.68 -5.49 -9.04
N ARG A 162 1.59 -5.63 -8.06
CA ARG A 162 1.24 -5.64 -6.64
C ARG A 162 0.75 -4.27 -6.16
N GLY A 163 1.26 -3.17 -6.72
CA GLY A 163 0.72 -1.82 -6.47
C GLY A 163 -0.76 -1.72 -6.85
N ALA A 164 -1.16 -2.30 -7.98
CA ALA A 164 -2.56 -2.38 -8.37
C ALA A 164 -3.40 -3.26 -7.44
N LEU A 165 -2.86 -4.40 -6.95
CA LEU A 165 -3.52 -5.22 -5.94
C LEU A 165 -3.67 -4.48 -4.60
N TYR A 166 -2.66 -3.72 -4.16
CA TYR A 166 -2.71 -2.91 -2.95
C TYR A 166 -3.76 -1.79 -3.05
N CYS A 167 -3.87 -1.13 -4.21
CA CYS A 167 -4.91 -0.12 -4.42
C CYS A 167 -6.32 -0.72 -4.29
N ARG A 168 -6.52 -1.98 -4.69
CA ARG A 168 -7.79 -2.71 -4.56
C ARG A 168 -8.02 -3.30 -3.17
N CYS A 169 -6.95 -3.48 -2.40
CA CYS A 169 -7.02 -3.98 -1.04
C CYS A 169 -7.90 -3.05 -0.20
N TYR A 170 -8.76 -3.64 0.64
CA TYR A 170 -9.80 -2.94 1.42
C TYR A 170 -10.91 -2.23 0.62
N CYS A 171 -10.76 -1.99 -0.68
CA CYS A 171 -11.78 -1.37 -1.55
C CYS A 171 -12.81 -2.38 -2.10
N VAL A 172 -13.32 -3.27 -1.23
CA VAL A 172 -14.23 -4.35 -1.64
C VAL A 172 -15.57 -3.78 -2.07
N ASN A 173 -16.07 -4.26 -3.21
CA ASN A 173 -17.40 -3.96 -3.74
C ASN A 173 -18.01 -5.24 -4.36
N ASP A 174 -19.30 -5.20 -4.69
CA ASP A 174 -20.01 -6.37 -5.21
C ASP A 174 -19.71 -6.70 -6.69
N ASN A 175 -18.92 -5.86 -7.38
CA ASN A 175 -18.69 -5.99 -8.82
C ASN A 175 -17.37 -6.71 -9.18
N ASN A 176 -16.69 -7.32 -8.21
CA ASN A 176 -15.40 -8.00 -8.41
C ASN A 176 -14.34 -7.11 -9.08
N TYR A 177 -14.28 -5.83 -8.71
CA TYR A 177 -13.36 -4.84 -9.26
C TYR A 177 -13.52 -4.58 -10.77
N ALA A 178 -14.68 -4.88 -11.36
CA ALA A 178 -14.93 -4.69 -12.80
C ALA A 178 -14.77 -3.22 -13.25
N ASP A 179 -14.94 -2.28 -12.33
CA ASP A 179 -14.81 -0.85 -12.57
C ASP A 179 -13.41 -0.29 -12.23
N TRP A 180 -12.46 -1.14 -11.83
CA TRP A 180 -11.06 -0.77 -11.61
C TRP A 180 -10.23 -0.90 -12.88
N PRO A 181 -9.15 -0.11 -13.04
CA PRO A 181 -8.18 -0.31 -14.11
C PRO A 181 -7.70 -1.75 -14.15
N SER A 182 -7.55 -2.34 -15.34
CA SER A 182 -7.04 -3.71 -15.50
C SER A 182 -5.66 -3.87 -14.85
N LEU A 183 -5.38 -5.06 -14.33
CA LEU A 183 -4.04 -5.36 -13.82
C LEU A 183 -3.02 -5.30 -14.98
N PRO A 184 -1.78 -4.83 -14.73
CA PRO A 184 -0.74 -4.82 -15.75
C PRO A 184 -0.50 -6.23 -16.31
N PRO A 185 -0.58 -6.43 -17.64
CA PRO A 185 -0.28 -7.72 -18.25
C PRO A 185 1.21 -8.05 -18.06
N VAL A 186 1.55 -9.33 -18.11
CA VAL A 186 2.95 -9.77 -18.11
C VAL A 186 3.60 -9.34 -19.44
N PRO A 187 4.74 -8.63 -19.42
CA PRO A 187 5.50 -8.28 -20.62
C PRO A 187 5.96 -9.51 -21.41
N ASP A 188 5.86 -9.48 -22.75
CA ASP A 188 6.18 -10.61 -23.63
C ASP A 188 7.60 -11.15 -23.42
N ASN A 189 8.57 -10.26 -23.20
CA ASN A 189 9.96 -10.61 -22.97
C ASN A 189 10.18 -11.40 -21.66
N LEU A 190 9.29 -11.27 -20.66
CA LEU A 190 9.33 -12.08 -19.45
C LEU A 190 8.71 -13.47 -19.63
N ILE A 191 7.93 -13.69 -20.70
CA ILE A 191 7.25 -14.96 -20.99
C ILE A 191 8.22 -15.95 -21.67
N VAL A 192 9.15 -15.44 -22.49
CA VAL A 192 10.01 -16.26 -23.37
C VAL A 192 11.08 -17.05 -22.60
N GLU A 193 11.46 -16.65 -21.38
CA GLU A 193 12.58 -17.28 -20.66
C GLU A 193 12.23 -18.57 -19.88
N GLY A 194 11.05 -19.17 -20.06
CA GLY A 194 10.62 -20.33 -19.26
C GLY A 194 10.53 -20.06 -17.75
N LYS A 195 10.60 -18.78 -17.38
CA LYS A 195 10.54 -18.24 -16.02
C LYS A 195 9.43 -17.20 -15.90
N ALA A 196 8.29 -17.43 -16.56
CA ALA A 196 7.15 -16.53 -16.49
C ALA A 196 6.88 -16.16 -15.00
N PRO A 197 6.58 -14.89 -14.70
CA PRO A 197 6.17 -14.49 -13.36
C PRO A 197 5.01 -15.37 -12.88
N GLU A 198 5.09 -15.82 -11.63
CA GLU A 198 3.96 -16.52 -11.01
C GLU A 198 2.75 -15.59 -10.99
N GLU A 199 1.59 -16.14 -11.35
CA GLU A 199 0.32 -15.45 -11.24
C GLU A 199 0.01 -15.19 -9.76
N GLU A 200 -0.14 -13.90 -9.42
CA GLU A 200 -0.54 -13.46 -8.09
C GLU A 200 -1.96 -12.90 -8.10
N ILE A 201 -2.69 -13.08 -7.01
CA ILE A 201 -4.07 -12.61 -6.86
C ILE A 201 -4.26 -11.92 -5.52
N LEU A 202 -5.28 -11.04 -5.47
CA LEU A 202 -5.90 -10.61 -4.23
C LEU A 202 -7.17 -11.44 -4.03
N SER A 203 -7.22 -12.24 -2.96
CA SER A 203 -8.44 -12.88 -2.52
C SER A 203 -9.00 -12.21 -1.27
N VAL A 204 -10.32 -12.16 -1.18
CA VAL A 204 -11.06 -11.60 -0.06
C VAL A 204 -11.94 -12.69 0.53
N LEU A 205 -11.73 -13.00 1.80
CA LEU A 205 -12.45 -14.00 2.55
C LEU A 205 -13.39 -13.33 3.54
N ASP A 206 -14.69 -13.58 3.41
CA ASP A 206 -15.68 -13.19 4.40
C ASP A 206 -15.55 -14.02 5.68
N VAL A 207 -15.59 -13.33 6.81
CA VAL A 207 -15.49 -13.91 8.15
C VAL A 207 -16.84 -13.75 8.85
N PRO A 208 -17.52 -14.86 9.21
CA PRO A 208 -18.78 -14.78 9.92
C PRO A 208 -18.64 -14.03 11.26
N PRO A 209 -19.73 -13.38 11.73
CA PRO A 209 -19.74 -12.70 13.02
C PRO A 209 -19.21 -13.59 14.16
N GLY A 210 -18.28 -13.06 14.96
CA GLY A 210 -17.67 -13.77 16.08
C GLY A 210 -16.54 -14.75 15.72
N LYS A 211 -16.30 -15.05 14.43
CA LYS A 211 -15.26 -16.01 14.00
C LYS A 211 -13.87 -15.40 13.81
N MET A 212 -13.74 -14.08 13.76
CA MET A 212 -12.43 -13.42 13.59
C MET A 212 -11.44 -13.79 14.71
N GLY A 213 -11.92 -13.96 15.95
CA GLY A 213 -11.08 -14.40 17.07
C GLY A 213 -10.49 -15.80 16.88
N CYS A 214 -11.19 -16.70 16.17
CA CYS A 214 -10.71 -18.06 15.85
C CYS A 214 -9.60 -18.03 14.80
N ILE A 215 -9.68 -17.11 13.84
CA ILE A 215 -8.65 -16.89 12.81
C ILE A 215 -7.38 -16.32 13.46
N ILE A 216 -7.51 -15.28 14.27
CA ILE A 216 -6.37 -14.60 14.90
C ILE A 216 -5.73 -15.52 15.95
N GLY A 217 -6.55 -16.19 16.76
CA GLY A 217 -6.12 -16.97 17.90
C GLY A 217 -5.62 -16.12 19.07
N ARG A 218 -5.30 -16.78 20.19
CA ARG A 218 -4.82 -16.09 21.40
C ARG A 218 -3.51 -15.37 21.10
N ARG A 219 -3.47 -14.04 21.30
CA ARG A 219 -2.33 -13.16 21.01
C ARG A 219 -1.80 -13.25 19.56
N GLY A 220 -2.65 -13.64 18.60
CA GLY A 220 -2.24 -13.77 17.19
C GLY A 220 -1.51 -15.06 16.84
N ALA A 221 -1.35 -16.01 17.78
CA ALA A 221 -0.55 -17.22 17.55
C ALA A 221 -1.04 -18.04 16.35
N THR A 222 -2.36 -18.11 16.14
CA THR A 222 -2.93 -18.89 15.04
C THR A 222 -2.64 -18.24 13.69
N ILE A 223 -2.87 -16.93 13.56
CA ILE A 223 -2.62 -16.24 12.30
C ILE A 223 -1.12 -16.21 11.96
N LEU A 224 -0.24 -16.09 12.96
CA LEU A 224 1.21 -16.16 12.75
C LEU A 224 1.63 -17.53 12.20
N LEU A 225 1.12 -18.62 12.77
CA LEU A 225 1.39 -19.97 12.24
C LEU A 225 0.90 -20.16 10.81
N ILE A 226 -0.28 -19.61 10.46
CA ILE A 226 -0.79 -19.67 9.09
C ILE A 226 0.13 -18.88 8.15
N LYS A 227 0.51 -17.65 8.53
CA LYS A 227 1.44 -16.81 7.78
C LYS A 227 2.82 -17.44 7.60
N GLU A 228 3.30 -18.23 8.55
CA GLU A 228 4.56 -18.98 8.43
C GLU A 228 4.40 -20.21 7.51
N SER A 229 3.18 -20.74 7.40
CA SER A 229 2.88 -21.94 6.63
C SER A 229 2.61 -21.67 5.15
N CYS A 230 2.27 -20.43 4.77
CA CYS A 230 2.04 -20.04 3.38
C CYS A 230 2.89 -18.82 3.01
N ASN A 231 3.44 -18.79 1.81
CA ASN A 231 4.18 -17.65 1.28
C ASN A 231 3.23 -16.61 0.65
N ALA A 232 2.18 -16.25 1.40
CA ALA A 232 1.19 -15.24 1.02
C ALA A 232 1.08 -14.18 2.11
N GLU A 233 0.87 -12.93 1.70
CA GLU A 233 0.53 -11.84 2.60
C GLU A 233 -0.91 -12.01 3.06
N ILE A 234 -1.10 -12.10 4.38
CA ILE A 234 -2.43 -12.16 5.00
C ILE A 234 -2.66 -10.91 5.83
N LEU A 235 -3.68 -10.16 5.45
CA LEU A 235 -4.09 -8.92 6.09
C LEU A 235 -5.47 -9.13 6.74
N ILE A 236 -5.49 -8.98 8.07
CA ILE A 236 -6.73 -9.03 8.83
C ILE A 236 -7.38 -7.64 8.80
N GLY A 237 -8.66 -7.60 8.48
CA GLY A 237 -9.47 -6.39 8.57
C GLY A 237 -9.70 -5.89 10.01
N GLY A 238 -10.62 -4.95 10.19
CA GLY A 238 -10.93 -4.33 11.48
C GLY A 238 -10.24 -2.98 11.65
N SER A 239 -9.23 -2.88 12.52
CA SER A 239 -8.49 -1.62 12.69
C SER A 239 -7.75 -1.17 11.42
N ARG A 240 -7.55 -2.09 10.47
CA ARG A 240 -6.82 -1.87 9.21
C ARG A 240 -7.67 -2.06 7.95
N GLY A 241 -8.98 -2.32 8.05
CA GLY A 241 -9.85 -2.57 6.89
C GLY A 241 -11.27 -2.97 7.31
N PRO A 242 -12.12 -3.46 6.39
CA PRO A 242 -13.44 -3.98 6.74
C PRO A 242 -13.39 -5.06 7.86
N PRO A 243 -14.17 -4.95 8.95
CA PRO A 243 -13.99 -5.77 10.15
C PRO A 243 -14.33 -7.25 10.00
N ASP A 244 -15.07 -7.59 8.94
CA ASP A 244 -15.60 -8.91 8.63
C ASP A 244 -14.83 -9.61 7.50
N LYS A 245 -13.64 -9.12 7.13
CA LYS A 245 -12.88 -9.63 5.98
C LYS A 245 -11.42 -9.91 6.30
N VAL A 246 -10.88 -10.92 5.60
CA VAL A 246 -9.45 -11.21 5.52
C VAL A 246 -9.01 -11.11 4.07
N PHE A 247 -7.91 -10.40 3.83
CA PHE A 247 -7.37 -10.17 2.50
C PHE A 247 -6.08 -10.99 2.36
N ILE A 248 -5.93 -11.67 1.25
CA ILE A 248 -4.80 -12.58 1.00
C ILE A 248 -4.20 -12.22 -0.35
N ILE A 249 -2.93 -11.83 -0.37
CA ILE A 249 -2.21 -11.40 -1.57
C ILE A 249 -1.01 -12.32 -1.79
N GLY A 250 -0.82 -12.80 -3.01
CA GLY A 250 0.35 -13.59 -3.38
C GLY A 250 0.05 -14.59 -4.49
N ALA A 251 0.97 -15.54 -4.69
CA ALA A 251 0.84 -16.57 -5.71
C ALA A 251 -0.45 -17.38 -5.53
N VAL A 252 -1.16 -17.70 -6.61
CA VAL A 252 -2.47 -18.37 -6.56
C VAL A 252 -2.46 -19.60 -5.65
N LYS A 253 -1.43 -20.45 -5.73
CA LYS A 253 -1.32 -21.67 -4.91
C LYS A 253 -1.23 -21.36 -3.41
N GLU A 254 -0.43 -20.37 -3.04
CA GLU A 254 -0.23 -19.98 -1.64
C GLU A 254 -1.48 -19.27 -1.08
N VAL A 255 -2.16 -18.48 -1.92
CA VAL A 255 -3.45 -17.86 -1.56
C VAL A 255 -4.50 -18.93 -1.27
N ARG A 256 -4.64 -19.94 -2.14
CA ARG A 256 -5.60 -21.04 -1.91
C ARG A 256 -5.26 -21.87 -0.68
N LYS A 257 -3.96 -22.09 -0.41
CA LYS A 257 -3.50 -22.75 0.81
C LYS A 257 -3.91 -21.96 2.05
N ALA A 258 -3.65 -20.65 2.07
CA ALA A 258 -4.04 -19.76 3.15
C ALA A 258 -5.56 -19.75 3.38
N GLU A 259 -6.36 -19.64 2.30
CA GLU A 259 -7.83 -19.71 2.37
C GLU A 259 -8.31 -21.00 3.03
N ALA A 260 -7.77 -22.15 2.63
CA ALA A 260 -8.16 -23.45 3.19
C ALA A 260 -7.85 -23.52 4.70
N MET A 261 -6.68 -23.05 5.12
CA MET A 261 -6.29 -22.99 6.54
C MET A 261 -7.20 -22.07 7.34
N LEU A 262 -7.51 -20.88 6.81
CA LEU A 262 -8.38 -19.89 7.45
C LEU A 262 -9.82 -20.40 7.55
N ARG A 263 -10.35 -21.03 6.49
CA ARG A 263 -11.69 -21.65 6.50
C ARG A 263 -11.78 -22.79 7.51
N GLY A 264 -10.76 -23.63 7.61
CA GLY A 264 -10.69 -24.68 8.64
C GLY A 264 -10.88 -24.11 10.05
N ARG A 265 -10.19 -23.01 10.38
CA ARG A 265 -10.33 -22.33 11.68
C ARG A 265 -11.72 -21.76 11.96
N MET A 266 -12.50 -21.46 10.93
CA MET A 266 -13.88 -20.97 11.10
C MET A 266 -14.87 -22.12 11.29
N LEU A 267 -14.58 -23.30 10.74
CA LEU A 267 -15.42 -24.50 10.81
C LEU A 267 -15.21 -25.29 12.11
N ASP A 268 -14.02 -25.26 12.68
CA ASP A 268 -13.73 -25.88 13.98
C ASP A 268 -14.60 -25.25 15.09
N LEU A 269 -15.59 -26.02 15.56
CA LEU A 269 -16.41 -25.82 16.76
C LEU A 269 -16.46 -27.14 17.52
#